data_AF-A0A938W4K7-F1
#
_entry.id   AF-A0A938W4K7-F1
#
_cell.length_a   1.000
_cell.length_b   1.000
_cell.length_c   1.000
_cell.angle_alpha   90.00
_cell.angle_beta   90.00
_cell.angle_gamma   90.00
#
_symmetry.space_group_name_H-M   'P 1'
#
loop_
_entity.id
_entity.type
_entity.pdbx_description
1 polymer ?
#
loop_
_entity_poly.entity_id
_entity_poly.type
_entity_poly.pdbx_seq_one_letter_code
_entity_poly.pdbx_strand_id
1 'polypeptide(L)'
;MHDRSVLFCVLLLIVAGALSGCSSGPADVEPPAADAPTAVAPLPAATAMIADLGFRPEVHGFNFENYSAEPNVQSLTAVEVRRLFGDQVCATLSGGRCVLTPPGQQWLEQINGDMAGGHCEGMAVLSLLMYTDHVTETLFGGRNAIDLAFDNPALQREIAYWWATQATAPTLDRVIKAAPNDILARLKEMAPGRETYTLGVYKPDGSDGHAITPFALAAEADGRMAILVYDNNYPKEVRRVVVDTQANTWSYEAAVNPQAQSELYEGNADTQTLDLTPTSARLTRQTCPFCAGAASGRASRGLAAPALRYNQVFLDGDGQLLLRDDGGRRLGYVAGRWVNEIPGAKIVGLKTATPLTDDPEPTYWLPQGVNVTITLDGRRLARESASDLVLIGPGYSFGVEGISLAPGQVDTVRFAPAAGMVTYETAQPESPNIVIGIEQPVADYYFELQGADLRDGGSITVALDVLAGALVVNAGKLTNAGAFNLALSRYDDERVQEFYTDELALPAGAQLRIHYAAWGGQGSGLVIEVDTNGDGVADEEYTASDKN
;
A
#
# COMPACT_ATOMS: atom_id res chain seq x y z
N MET A 1 -21.77 7.35 22.30
CA MET A 1 -22.44 8.34 21.42
C MET A 1 -21.60 8.36 20.16
N HIS A 2 -21.88 7.41 19.27
CA HIS A 2 -22.56 7.61 17.98
C HIS A 2 -21.64 8.28 16.96
N ASP A 3 -20.93 7.45 16.20
CA ASP A 3 -20.83 7.66 14.75
C ASP A 3 -20.91 6.28 14.09
N ARG A 4 -21.89 6.13 13.21
CA ARG A 4 -22.36 4.87 12.61
C ARG A 4 -22.03 4.92 11.13
N SER A 5 -20.94 4.28 10.72
CA SER A 5 -20.80 3.80 9.35
C SER A 5 -21.57 2.48 9.24
N VAL A 6 -22.58 2.48 8.38
CA VAL A 6 -23.51 1.37 8.20
C VAL A 6 -22.80 0.22 7.47
N LEU A 7 -22.48 -0.82 8.22
CA LEU A 7 -22.02 -2.12 7.74
C LEU A 7 -23.24 -2.90 7.19
N PHE A 8 -23.40 -3.01 5.87
CA PHE A 8 -24.34 -3.95 5.27
C PHE A 8 -23.60 -5.25 4.90
N CYS A 9 -23.66 -6.23 5.81
CA CYS A 9 -23.30 -7.61 5.52
C CYS A 9 -24.33 -8.26 4.59
N VAL A 10 -23.91 -8.70 3.41
CA VAL A 10 -24.68 -9.66 2.59
C VAL A 10 -24.33 -11.08 3.07
N LEU A 11 -25.32 -11.74 3.68
CA LEU A 11 -25.21 -13.09 4.20
C LEU A 11 -25.51 -14.09 3.06
N LEU A 12 -24.48 -14.74 2.50
CA LEU A 12 -24.65 -15.85 1.55
C LEU A 12 -24.73 -17.19 2.31
N LEU A 13 -25.93 -17.71 2.44
CA LEU A 13 -26.23 -19.05 2.98
C LEU A 13 -26.02 -20.10 1.88
N ILE A 14 -24.91 -20.84 1.93
CA ILE A 14 -24.70 -22.04 1.11
C ILE A 14 -25.17 -23.27 1.90
N VAL A 15 -26.26 -23.89 1.42
CA VAL A 15 -26.75 -25.19 1.89
C VAL A 15 -26.02 -26.29 1.11
N ALA A 16 -25.07 -26.98 1.73
CA ALA A 16 -24.47 -28.18 1.17
C ALA A 16 -25.29 -29.42 1.54
N GLY A 17 -26.01 -29.98 0.56
CA GLY A 17 -26.71 -31.25 0.69
C GLY A 17 -25.73 -32.43 0.64
N ALA A 18 -25.80 -33.30 1.64
CA ALA A 18 -25.05 -34.55 1.69
C ALA A 18 -25.61 -35.56 0.69
N LEU A 19 -24.77 -36.03 -0.23
CA LEU A 19 -25.00 -37.24 -1.01
C LEU A 19 -23.82 -38.20 -0.79
N SER A 20 -24.10 -39.22 0.01
CA SER A 20 -23.24 -40.37 0.24
C SER A 20 -23.20 -41.25 -1.00
N GLY A 21 -22.03 -41.36 -1.63
CA GLY A 21 -21.77 -42.29 -2.73
C GLY A 21 -20.51 -43.11 -2.43
N CYS A 22 -20.70 -44.37 -2.02
CA CYS A 22 -19.63 -45.36 -1.91
C CYS A 22 -19.00 -45.63 -3.28
N SER A 23 -17.68 -45.55 -3.38
CA SER A 23 -16.93 -46.19 -4.46
C SER A 23 -15.56 -46.61 -3.93
N SER A 24 -15.22 -47.87 -4.19
CA SER A 24 -14.10 -48.60 -3.63
C SER A 24 -13.03 -48.88 -4.69
N GLY A 25 -11.77 -48.52 -4.37
CA GLY A 25 -10.54 -49.13 -4.89
C GLY A 25 -9.55 -48.15 -5.53
N PRO A 26 -8.26 -48.51 -5.73
CA PRO A 26 -7.44 -49.51 -5.05
C PRO A 26 -6.12 -48.93 -4.44
N ALA A 27 -5.59 -49.66 -3.44
CA ALA A 27 -4.21 -49.73 -2.93
C ALA A 27 -3.27 -48.50 -3.07
N ASP A 28 -2.99 -47.88 -1.93
CA ASP A 28 -1.94 -46.89 -1.70
C ASP A 28 -0.56 -47.41 -2.16
N VAL A 29 0.03 -46.71 -3.12
CA VAL A 29 1.49 -46.75 -3.34
C VAL A 29 2.06 -45.60 -2.52
N GLU A 30 2.68 -45.96 -1.41
CA GLU A 30 3.40 -45.04 -0.52
C GLU A 30 4.49 -44.31 -1.33
N PRO A 31 4.45 -42.96 -1.44
CA PRO A 31 5.54 -42.22 -2.07
C PRO A 31 6.81 -42.37 -1.22
N PRO A 32 8.01 -42.44 -1.83
CA PRO A 32 9.25 -42.54 -1.07
C PRO A 32 9.36 -41.35 -0.12
N ALA A 33 9.69 -41.63 1.14
CA ALA A 33 9.94 -40.64 2.16
C ALA A 33 10.84 -39.53 1.60
N ALA A 34 10.34 -38.30 1.60
CA ALA A 34 11.16 -37.13 1.34
C ALA A 34 12.28 -37.12 2.37
N ASP A 35 13.53 -37.10 1.90
CA ASP A 35 14.68 -36.87 2.75
C ASP A 35 14.44 -35.59 3.56
N ALA A 36 14.53 -35.72 4.89
CA ALA A 36 14.48 -34.56 5.78
C ALA A 36 15.55 -33.55 5.32
N PRO A 37 15.23 -32.24 5.30
CA PRO A 37 16.23 -31.23 4.97
C PRO A 37 17.44 -31.42 5.89
N THR A 38 18.61 -31.52 5.27
CA THR A 38 19.87 -31.70 5.98
C THR A 38 20.05 -30.49 6.88
N ALA A 39 20.01 -30.71 8.20
CA ALA A 39 20.28 -29.65 9.17
C ALA A 39 21.63 -29.01 8.82
N VAL A 40 21.61 -27.72 8.50
CA VAL A 40 22.83 -26.93 8.29
C VAL A 40 23.66 -27.06 9.56
N ALA A 41 24.95 -27.39 9.40
CA ALA A 41 25.85 -27.53 10.53
C ALA A 41 25.80 -26.25 11.40
N PRO A 42 25.77 -26.36 12.75
CA PRO A 42 25.69 -25.20 13.61
C PRO A 42 26.84 -24.23 13.30
N LEU A 43 26.48 -23.00 12.96
CA LEU A 43 27.44 -21.94 12.63
C LEU A 43 28.39 -21.70 13.82
N PRO A 44 29.70 -21.56 13.60
CA PRO A 44 30.68 -21.43 14.66
C PRO A 44 30.40 -20.23 15.57
N ALA A 45 30.86 -20.31 16.82
CA ALA A 45 30.73 -19.24 17.78
C ALA A 45 31.56 -18.01 17.38
N ALA A 46 31.07 -16.82 17.73
CA ALA A 46 31.80 -15.57 17.57
C ALA A 46 33.18 -15.66 18.25
N THR A 47 34.21 -15.22 17.52
CA THR A 47 35.61 -15.23 17.98
C THR A 47 36.02 -13.89 18.60
N ALA A 48 35.39 -12.78 18.20
CA ALA A 48 35.57 -11.46 18.78
C ALA A 48 34.40 -10.51 18.43
N MET A 49 34.04 -9.60 19.33
CA MET A 49 33.12 -8.49 19.03
C MET A 49 33.89 -7.36 18.34
N ILE A 50 33.38 -6.89 17.20
CA ILE A 50 34.01 -5.87 16.35
C ILE A 50 33.36 -4.50 16.54
N ALA A 51 32.04 -4.46 16.69
CA ALA A 51 31.27 -3.27 17.02
C ALA A 51 30.05 -3.69 17.84
N ASP A 52 29.61 -2.86 18.78
CA ASP A 52 28.43 -3.11 19.60
C ASP A 52 27.77 -1.77 19.91
N LEU A 53 26.54 -1.60 19.43
CA LEU A 53 25.72 -0.42 19.65
C LEU A 53 25.29 -0.32 21.13
N GLY A 54 25.20 -1.46 21.83
CA GLY A 54 24.66 -1.60 23.20
C GLY A 54 23.19 -2.02 23.25
N PHE A 55 22.50 -2.09 22.11
CA PHE A 55 21.13 -2.61 22.03
C PHE A 55 21.12 -4.10 22.37
N ARG A 56 20.04 -4.55 23.02
CA ARG A 56 19.85 -5.90 23.56
C ARG A 56 18.40 -6.34 23.35
N PRO A 57 18.11 -7.38 22.56
CA PRO A 57 16.74 -7.80 22.25
C PRO A 57 15.85 -8.05 23.46
N GLU A 58 16.40 -8.57 24.55
CA GLU A 58 15.70 -8.90 25.79
C GLU A 58 15.34 -7.69 26.67
N VAL A 59 15.83 -6.50 26.32
CA VAL A 59 15.53 -5.23 27.01
C VAL A 59 14.88 -4.23 26.06
N HIS A 60 15.47 -4.07 24.88
CA HIS A 60 15.17 -3.00 23.93
C HIS A 60 14.34 -3.48 22.72
N GLY A 61 14.12 -4.79 22.58
CA GLY A 61 13.15 -5.35 21.63
C GLY A 61 11.74 -5.43 22.24
N PHE A 62 10.71 -5.46 21.40
CA PHE A 62 9.35 -5.73 21.86
C PHE A 62 9.22 -7.16 22.39
N ASN A 63 8.31 -7.36 23.34
CA ASN A 63 8.04 -8.69 23.93
C ASN A 63 7.05 -9.54 23.12
N PHE A 64 6.50 -8.98 22.06
CA PHE A 64 5.54 -9.58 21.15
C PHE A 64 6.11 -9.63 19.75
N GLU A 65 5.61 -10.56 18.97
CA GLU A 65 6.07 -10.82 17.61
C GLU A 65 5.44 -9.82 16.62
N ASN A 66 6.03 -9.70 15.44
CA ASN A 66 5.42 -9.06 14.29
C ASN A 66 4.01 -9.61 14.02
N TYR A 67 3.11 -8.75 13.54
CA TYR A 67 1.70 -9.06 13.41
C TYR A 67 1.14 -8.50 12.11
N SER A 68 0.13 -9.18 11.56
CA SER A 68 -0.70 -8.72 10.46
C SER A 68 -1.87 -7.88 10.96
N ALA A 69 -2.70 -7.35 10.06
CA ALA A 69 -3.97 -6.76 10.48
C ALA A 69 -4.88 -7.81 11.13
N GLU A 70 -5.50 -7.44 12.25
CA GLU A 70 -6.60 -8.15 12.90
C GLU A 70 -7.67 -7.11 13.30
N PRO A 71 -8.95 -7.50 13.51
CA PRO A 71 -10.03 -6.55 13.80
C PRO A 71 -9.81 -5.58 14.97
N ASN A 72 -8.89 -5.90 15.89
CA ASN A 72 -8.58 -5.06 17.06
C ASN A 72 -7.25 -4.31 16.95
N VAL A 73 -6.46 -4.54 15.89
CA VAL A 73 -5.21 -3.84 15.65
C VAL A 73 -5.49 -2.44 15.13
N GLN A 74 -4.84 -1.45 15.74
CA GLN A 74 -4.91 -0.06 15.31
C GLN A 74 -3.80 0.24 14.31
N SER A 75 -4.18 0.88 13.21
CA SER A 75 -3.26 1.34 12.17
C SER A 75 -3.20 2.87 12.13
N LEU A 76 -2.71 3.45 11.03
CA LEU A 76 -2.72 4.91 10.89
C LEU A 76 -4.14 5.47 10.98
N THR A 77 -4.25 6.69 11.48
CA THR A 77 -5.44 7.53 11.38
C THR A 77 -5.08 8.89 10.78
N ALA A 78 -6.06 9.76 10.58
CA ALA A 78 -5.84 11.15 10.19
C ALA A 78 -4.83 11.90 11.09
N VAL A 79 -4.71 11.50 12.37
CA VAL A 79 -3.73 12.08 13.31
C VAL A 79 -2.30 11.80 12.87
N GLU A 80 -2.00 10.53 12.55
CA GLU A 80 -0.66 10.11 12.12
C GLU A 80 -0.32 10.64 10.72
N VAL A 81 -1.28 10.68 9.79
CA VAL A 81 -1.10 11.27 8.45
C VAL A 81 -0.80 12.77 8.56
N ARG A 82 -1.52 13.50 9.42
CA ARG A 82 -1.23 14.91 9.71
C ARG A 82 0.12 15.10 10.38
N ARG A 83 0.56 14.18 11.25
CA ARG A 83 1.91 14.22 11.83
C ARG A 83 3.00 14.05 10.77
N LEU A 84 2.82 13.09 9.85
CA LEU A 84 3.78 12.82 8.75
C LEU A 84 3.96 14.06 7.87
N PHE A 85 2.85 14.67 7.45
CA PHE A 85 2.83 15.60 6.30
C PHE A 85 2.47 17.04 6.66
N GLY A 86 1.84 17.29 7.80
CA GLY A 86 1.38 18.60 8.27
C GLY A 86 -0.06 18.92 7.87
N ASP A 87 -0.52 20.12 8.23
CA ASP A 87 -1.94 20.52 8.13
C ASP A 87 -2.51 20.53 6.70
N GLN A 88 -1.65 20.56 5.69
CA GLN A 88 -2.03 20.49 4.27
C GLN A 88 -2.77 19.21 3.86
N VAL A 89 -2.77 18.17 4.69
CA VAL A 89 -3.54 16.94 4.43
C VAL A 89 -4.98 17.04 4.91
N CYS A 90 -5.36 18.12 5.60
CA CYS A 90 -6.70 18.27 6.14
C CYS A 90 -7.54 19.11 5.18
N ALA A 91 -8.61 18.53 4.63
CA ALA A 91 -9.64 19.31 3.93
C ALA A 91 -10.48 20.15 4.90
N THR A 92 -10.74 19.61 6.10
CA THR A 92 -11.42 20.34 7.18
C THR A 92 -10.54 20.29 8.43
N LEU A 93 -10.25 21.45 9.02
CA LEU A 93 -9.49 21.55 10.26
C LEU A 93 -10.25 22.41 11.28
N SER A 94 -11.11 21.77 12.08
CA SER A 94 -11.95 22.44 13.06
C SER A 94 -11.71 21.90 14.47
N GLY A 95 -11.47 22.80 15.43
CA GLY A 95 -11.20 22.41 16.83
C GLY A 95 -9.97 21.50 17.00
N GLY A 96 -9.02 21.53 16.07
CA GLY A 96 -7.85 20.64 16.05
C GLY A 96 -8.10 19.25 15.46
N ARG A 97 -9.35 18.92 15.09
CA ARG A 97 -9.72 17.69 14.39
C ARG A 97 -9.51 17.86 12.89
N CYS A 98 -8.73 16.96 12.30
CA CYS A 98 -8.43 16.91 10.88
C CYS A 98 -9.34 15.89 10.20
N VAL A 99 -10.08 16.32 9.19
CA VAL A 99 -10.67 15.43 8.18
C VAL A 99 -9.73 15.47 6.98
N LEU A 100 -9.25 14.32 6.52
CA LEU A 100 -8.28 14.25 5.44
C LEU A 100 -8.87 14.75 4.12
N THR A 101 -8.01 15.27 3.24
CA THR A 101 -8.38 15.47 1.82
C THR A 101 -8.75 14.12 1.19
N PRO A 102 -9.62 14.10 0.17
CA PRO A 102 -9.97 12.85 -0.52
C PRO A 102 -8.75 11.99 -0.92
N PRO A 103 -7.69 12.53 -1.58
CA PRO A 103 -6.52 11.71 -1.88
C PRO A 103 -5.70 11.34 -0.64
N GLY A 104 -5.78 12.12 0.45
CA GLY A 104 -5.15 11.78 1.72
C GLY A 104 -5.85 10.62 2.45
N GLN A 105 -7.18 10.56 2.39
CA GLN A 105 -7.97 9.44 2.89
C GLN A 105 -7.68 8.17 2.08
N GLN A 106 -7.67 8.27 0.75
CA GLN A 106 -7.28 7.14 -0.11
C GLN A 106 -5.86 6.65 0.22
N TRP A 107 -4.90 7.56 0.37
CA TRP A 107 -3.52 7.18 0.71
C TRP A 107 -3.44 6.47 2.07
N LEU A 108 -4.19 6.94 3.06
CA LEU A 108 -4.30 6.29 4.36
C LEU A 108 -4.79 4.85 4.23
N GLU A 109 -5.83 4.61 3.42
CA GLU A 109 -6.40 3.29 3.19
C GLU A 109 -5.40 2.35 2.52
N GLN A 110 -4.75 2.79 1.43
CA GLN A 110 -3.77 1.96 0.73
C GLN A 110 -2.58 1.58 1.62
N ILE A 111 -2.04 2.54 2.39
CA ILE A 111 -0.91 2.30 3.29
C ILE A 111 -1.29 1.38 4.45
N ASN A 112 -2.52 1.49 4.96
CA ASN A 112 -3.02 0.56 5.98
C ASN A 112 -3.26 -0.84 5.40
N GLY A 113 -3.73 -0.94 4.15
CA GLY A 113 -3.88 -2.19 3.41
C GLY A 113 -2.54 -2.89 3.22
N ASP A 114 -1.53 -2.19 2.70
CA ASP A 114 -0.17 -2.73 2.54
C ASP A 114 0.42 -3.20 3.89
N MET A 115 0.24 -2.39 4.93
CA MET A 115 0.72 -2.71 6.28
C MET A 115 -0.01 -3.89 6.93
N ALA A 116 -1.20 -4.25 6.44
CA ALA A 116 -1.89 -5.45 6.89
C ALA A 116 -1.06 -6.72 6.66
N GLY A 117 -0.16 -6.70 5.67
CA GLY A 117 0.80 -7.77 5.43
C GLY A 117 1.80 -7.95 6.57
N GLY A 118 2.13 -6.91 7.35
CA GLY A 118 3.01 -7.03 8.51
C GLY A 118 3.64 -5.73 8.97
N HIS A 119 3.98 -5.65 10.25
CA HIS A 119 4.48 -4.44 10.93
C HIS A 119 6.00 -4.45 11.19
N CYS A 120 6.76 -5.37 10.61
CA CYS A 120 8.19 -5.57 10.89
C CYS A 120 9.03 -4.29 10.77
N GLU A 121 8.78 -3.49 9.72
CA GLU A 121 9.44 -2.20 9.52
C GLU A 121 9.20 -1.25 10.69
N GLY A 122 7.93 -1.06 11.07
CA GLY A 122 7.55 -0.18 12.18
C GLY A 122 8.17 -0.63 13.50
N MET A 123 8.20 -1.94 13.76
CA MET A 123 8.78 -2.50 14.98
C MET A 123 10.30 -2.38 15.03
N ALA A 124 10.99 -2.67 13.93
CA ALA A 124 12.44 -2.52 13.85
C ALA A 124 12.85 -1.05 14.01
N VAL A 125 12.14 -0.14 13.35
CA VAL A 125 12.41 1.30 13.46
C VAL A 125 12.13 1.81 14.87
N LEU A 126 10.95 1.52 15.43
CA LEU A 126 10.54 2.08 16.72
C LEU A 126 11.41 1.57 17.87
N SER A 127 11.77 0.28 17.88
CA SER A 127 12.69 -0.25 18.91
C SER A 127 14.06 0.41 18.87
N LEU A 128 14.61 0.66 17.67
CA LEU A 128 15.87 1.39 17.50
C LEU A 128 15.74 2.86 17.94
N LEU A 129 14.62 3.52 17.62
CA LEU A 129 14.35 4.91 18.02
C LEU A 129 14.18 5.06 19.53
N MET A 130 13.57 4.08 20.20
CA MET A 130 13.47 4.01 21.66
C MET A 130 14.85 3.88 22.28
N TYR A 131 15.66 2.93 21.80
CA TYR A 131 17.02 2.72 22.27
C TYR A 131 17.94 3.95 22.09
N THR A 132 17.72 4.74 21.04
CA THR A 132 18.51 5.94 20.73
C THR A 132 17.92 7.23 21.31
N ASP A 133 16.97 7.13 22.25
CA ASP A 133 16.31 8.24 22.94
C ASP A 133 15.54 9.21 22.02
N HIS A 134 15.17 8.77 20.81
CA HIS A 134 14.36 9.56 19.87
C HIS A 134 12.86 9.44 20.14
N VAL A 135 12.42 8.35 20.75
CA VAL A 135 11.03 8.12 21.19
C VAL A 135 11.05 7.56 22.61
N THR A 136 10.25 8.12 23.52
CA THR A 136 10.26 7.68 24.93
C THR A 136 9.18 6.64 25.20
N GLU A 137 9.56 5.50 25.78
CA GLU A 137 8.70 4.35 26.07
C GLU A 137 7.62 4.65 27.11
N THR A 138 7.86 5.61 28.00
CA THR A 138 6.89 6.01 29.02
C THR A 138 5.61 6.58 28.41
N LEU A 139 5.66 7.07 27.16
CA LEU A 139 4.46 7.48 26.40
C LEU A 139 3.50 6.30 26.16
N PHE A 140 4.01 5.07 26.21
CA PHE A 140 3.30 3.83 25.96
C PHE A 140 3.21 2.94 27.21
N GLY A 141 3.62 3.45 28.38
CA GLY A 141 3.45 2.79 29.67
C GLY A 141 4.58 1.86 30.12
N GLY A 142 5.72 1.83 29.42
CA GLY A 142 6.90 1.02 29.79
C GLY A 142 8.13 1.84 30.13
N ARG A 143 9.18 1.18 30.63
CA ARG A 143 10.51 1.80 30.80
C ARG A 143 11.48 1.45 29.68
N ASN A 144 11.27 0.31 29.03
CA ASN A 144 11.96 -0.11 27.82
C ASN A 144 10.94 -0.76 26.87
N ALA A 145 11.31 -0.99 25.61
CA ALA A 145 10.42 -1.62 24.64
C ALA A 145 9.89 -3.00 25.09
N ILE A 146 10.68 -3.77 25.85
CA ILE A 146 10.25 -5.08 26.36
C ILE A 146 9.08 -5.00 27.36
N ASP A 147 8.89 -3.85 28.01
CA ASP A 147 7.82 -3.63 29.00
C ASP A 147 6.49 -3.27 28.32
N LEU A 148 6.50 -2.98 27.02
CA LEU A 148 5.35 -2.46 26.29
C LEU A 148 4.36 -3.57 25.93
N ALA A 149 3.08 -3.28 26.09
CA ALA A 149 2.00 -4.21 25.82
C ALA A 149 1.48 -4.03 24.39
N PHE A 150 1.32 -5.15 23.67
CA PHE A 150 0.80 -5.18 22.30
C PHE A 150 -0.57 -4.52 22.17
N ASP A 151 -1.45 -4.69 23.16
CA ASP A 151 -2.82 -4.19 23.18
C ASP A 151 -2.92 -2.67 23.45
N ASN A 152 -1.79 -1.96 23.58
CA ASN A 152 -1.77 -0.51 23.73
C ASN A 152 -2.09 0.18 22.39
N PRO A 153 -3.25 0.85 22.24
CA PRO A 153 -3.64 1.48 20.98
C PRO A 153 -2.69 2.58 20.51
N ALA A 154 -2.10 3.33 21.44
CA ALA A 154 -1.15 4.40 21.09
C ALA A 154 0.16 3.82 20.56
N LEU A 155 0.61 2.68 21.10
CA LEU A 155 1.80 1.99 20.61
C LEU A 155 1.60 1.44 19.20
N GLN A 156 0.47 0.77 18.96
CA GLN A 156 0.15 0.22 17.62
C GLN A 156 0.14 1.32 16.55
N ARG A 157 -0.46 2.49 16.86
CA ARG A 157 -0.41 3.65 15.94
C ARG A 157 0.99 4.24 15.78
N GLU A 158 1.84 4.20 16.81
CA GLU A 158 3.23 4.64 16.68
C GLU A 158 4.04 3.68 15.79
N ILE A 159 3.84 2.37 15.94
CA ILE A 159 4.43 1.35 15.05
C ILE A 159 3.99 1.61 13.61
N ALA A 160 2.69 1.82 13.39
CA ALA A 160 2.14 2.15 12.08
C ALA A 160 2.74 3.44 11.48
N TYR A 161 2.89 4.50 12.30
CA TYR A 161 3.51 5.75 11.88
C TYR A 161 4.94 5.52 11.34
N TRP A 162 5.76 4.76 12.07
CA TRP A 162 7.14 4.50 11.64
C TRP A 162 7.21 3.54 10.47
N TRP A 163 6.29 2.57 10.38
CA TRP A 163 6.14 1.70 9.21
C TRP A 163 5.90 2.55 7.95
N ALA A 164 4.96 3.49 8.00
CA ALA A 164 4.57 4.32 6.87
C ALA A 164 5.70 5.18 6.30
N THR A 165 6.71 5.51 7.11
CA THR A 165 7.85 6.31 6.64
C THR A 165 8.57 5.64 5.47
N GLN A 166 8.57 4.30 5.37
CA GLN A 166 9.21 3.57 4.26
C GLN A 166 8.58 3.87 2.90
N ALA A 167 7.30 4.26 2.87
CA ALA A 167 6.55 4.59 1.66
C ALA A 167 6.69 6.07 1.25
N THR A 168 7.54 6.85 1.93
CA THR A 168 7.60 8.31 1.78
C THR A 168 9.02 8.85 1.65
N ALA A 169 9.16 9.99 1.00
CA ALA A 169 10.43 10.73 0.96
C ALA A 169 10.56 11.61 2.23
N PRO A 170 11.78 11.83 2.76
CA PRO A 170 13.06 11.41 2.19
C PRO A 170 13.48 9.99 2.55
N THR A 171 12.72 9.26 3.38
CA THR A 171 13.11 7.92 3.84
C THR A 171 13.39 6.97 2.69
N LEU A 172 12.43 6.81 1.76
CA LEU A 172 12.58 5.94 0.60
C LEU A 172 13.77 6.34 -0.29
N ASP A 173 13.93 7.64 -0.56
CA ASP A 173 15.00 8.15 -1.43
C ASP A 173 16.41 8.01 -0.81
N ARG A 174 16.50 7.70 0.49
CA ARG A 174 17.76 7.54 1.22
C ARG A 174 18.06 6.09 1.60
N VAL A 175 17.27 5.13 1.12
CA VAL A 175 17.58 3.69 1.25
C VAL A 175 18.89 3.40 0.51
N ILE A 176 19.80 2.70 1.19
CA ILE A 176 21.10 2.33 0.66
C ILE A 176 21.09 0.83 0.34
N LYS A 177 20.92 0.48 -0.93
CA LYS A 177 21.16 -0.88 -1.43
C LYS A 177 22.65 -1.02 -1.75
N ALA A 178 23.30 -2.04 -1.19
CA ALA A 178 24.74 -2.23 -1.35
C ALA A 178 25.16 -3.70 -1.22
N ALA A 179 26.40 -4.00 -1.61
CA ALA A 179 26.98 -5.33 -1.44
C ALA A 179 27.21 -5.65 0.06
N PRO A 180 27.23 -6.93 0.46
CA PRO A 180 27.36 -7.32 1.87
C PRO A 180 28.53 -6.67 2.63
N ASN A 181 29.71 -6.57 2.01
CA ASN A 181 30.87 -5.91 2.61
C ASN A 181 30.68 -4.39 2.82
N ASP A 182 29.96 -3.72 1.94
CA ASP A 182 29.65 -2.28 2.08
C ASP A 182 28.61 -2.05 3.18
N ILE A 183 27.65 -2.98 3.34
CA ILE A 183 26.70 -2.99 4.47
C ILE A 183 27.47 -3.12 5.77
N LEU A 184 28.39 -4.10 5.89
CA LEU A 184 29.24 -4.26 7.07
C LEU A 184 30.06 -3.00 7.40
N ALA A 185 30.65 -2.36 6.38
CA ALA A 185 31.45 -1.16 6.56
C ALA A 185 30.64 -0.01 7.16
N ARG A 186 29.36 0.14 6.76
CA ARG A 186 28.45 1.16 7.31
C ARG A 186 28.00 0.81 8.72
N LEU A 187 27.60 -0.45 8.96
CA LEU A 187 27.16 -0.91 10.28
C LEU A 187 28.27 -0.79 11.33
N LYS A 188 29.54 -0.93 10.93
CA LYS A 188 30.69 -0.75 11.84
C LYS A 188 30.80 0.67 12.41
N GLU A 189 30.26 1.66 11.72
CA GLU A 189 30.28 3.07 12.14
C GLU A 189 29.08 3.45 13.02
N MET A 190 28.12 2.55 13.23
CA MET A 190 26.96 2.79 14.10
C MET A 190 27.41 2.95 15.56
N ALA A 191 26.93 4.00 16.20
CA ALA A 191 27.11 4.26 17.62
C ALA A 191 25.98 5.17 18.13
N PRO A 192 25.69 5.19 19.44
CA PRO A 192 24.75 6.17 20.00
C PRO A 192 25.20 7.60 19.68
N GLY A 193 24.27 8.45 19.24
CA GLY A 193 24.57 9.83 18.80
C GLY A 193 25.23 9.96 17.42
N ARG A 194 25.45 8.85 16.70
CA ARG A 194 25.79 8.82 15.27
C ARG A 194 24.61 8.28 14.47
N GLU A 195 24.75 8.25 13.15
CA GLU A 195 23.74 7.65 12.28
C GLU A 195 23.58 6.15 12.60
N THR A 196 22.34 5.71 12.72
CA THR A 196 21.95 4.31 12.88
C THR A 196 21.10 3.87 11.68
N TYR A 197 20.94 2.55 11.53
CA TYR A 197 20.26 1.99 10.37
C TYR A 197 19.32 0.86 10.78
N THR A 198 18.17 0.79 10.10
CA THR A 198 17.37 -0.44 10.00
C THR A 198 17.91 -1.26 8.83
N LEU A 199 18.02 -2.58 8.99
CA LEU A 199 18.50 -3.51 7.97
C LEU A 199 17.30 -4.18 7.28
N GLY A 200 17.20 -4.01 5.96
CA GLY A 200 16.29 -4.78 5.13
C GLY A 200 16.98 -6.03 4.59
N VAL A 201 16.30 -7.17 4.64
CA VAL A 201 16.74 -8.45 4.07
C VAL A 201 15.69 -8.94 3.08
N TYR A 202 16.11 -9.41 1.90
CA TYR A 202 15.19 -9.81 0.83
C TYR A 202 15.61 -11.14 0.21
N LYS A 203 14.65 -11.90 -0.32
CA LYS A 203 14.96 -13.05 -1.17
C LYS A 203 15.54 -12.61 -2.53
N PRO A 204 16.39 -13.43 -3.18
CA PRO A 204 16.94 -13.13 -4.51
C PRO A 204 15.93 -12.80 -5.61
N ASP A 205 14.74 -13.41 -5.55
CA ASP A 205 13.66 -13.17 -6.51
C ASP A 205 12.80 -11.95 -6.14
N GLY A 206 13.01 -11.35 -4.96
CA GLY A 206 12.23 -10.23 -4.45
C GLY A 206 10.81 -10.60 -4.00
N SER A 207 10.47 -11.89 -3.93
CA SER A 207 9.16 -12.39 -3.47
C SER A 207 8.88 -12.03 -2.01
N ASP A 208 9.93 -11.69 -1.25
CA ASP A 208 9.85 -11.56 0.19
C ASP A 208 10.89 -10.59 0.75
N GLY A 209 10.51 -9.90 1.83
CA GLY A 209 11.29 -8.83 2.42
C GLY A 209 10.99 -8.63 3.91
N HIS A 210 12.03 -8.45 4.72
CA HIS A 210 11.89 -8.29 6.15
C HIS A 210 12.78 -7.17 6.69
N ALA A 211 12.31 -6.51 7.75
CA ALA A 211 13.03 -5.43 8.41
C ALA A 211 13.45 -5.84 9.82
N ILE A 212 14.74 -5.70 10.12
CA ILE A 212 15.35 -6.08 11.39
C ILE A 212 16.30 -5.00 11.91
N THR A 213 16.59 -5.04 13.21
CA THR A 213 17.44 -4.01 13.87
C THR A 213 18.85 -4.56 14.11
N PRO A 214 19.85 -4.16 13.32
CA PRO A 214 21.24 -4.53 13.57
C PRO A 214 21.79 -3.78 14.79
N PHE A 215 22.45 -4.49 15.68
CA PHE A 215 23.01 -3.88 16.89
C PHE A 215 24.48 -4.19 17.16
N ALA A 216 25.04 -5.23 16.56
CA ALA A 216 26.45 -5.52 16.75
C ALA A 216 27.05 -6.29 15.57
N LEU A 217 28.38 -6.23 15.46
CA LEU A 217 29.16 -7.01 14.51
C LEU A 217 30.12 -7.90 15.27
N ALA A 218 30.16 -9.18 14.94
CA ALA A 218 31.07 -10.15 15.52
C ALA A 218 31.89 -10.85 14.42
N ALA A 219 33.18 -11.05 14.65
CA ALA A 219 34.00 -11.89 13.80
C ALA A 219 33.70 -13.36 14.07
N GLU A 220 33.60 -14.16 13.01
CA GLU A 220 33.50 -15.61 13.07
C GLU A 220 34.75 -16.25 12.43
N ALA A 221 34.83 -17.58 12.45
CA ALA A 221 35.91 -18.31 11.79
C ALA A 221 35.90 -18.10 10.26
N ASP A 222 37.03 -18.40 9.62
CA ASP A 222 37.18 -18.46 8.16
C ASP A 222 36.91 -17.13 7.42
N GLY A 223 37.06 -16.00 8.10
CA GLY A 223 36.84 -14.68 7.49
C GLY A 223 35.36 -14.29 7.37
N ARG A 224 34.47 -14.98 8.09
CA ARG A 224 33.06 -14.60 8.21
C ARG A 224 32.85 -13.56 9.29
N MET A 225 31.77 -12.80 9.13
CA MET A 225 31.29 -11.80 10.06
C MET A 225 29.81 -12.07 10.33
N ALA A 226 29.37 -11.96 11.58
CA ALA A 226 27.97 -11.98 11.95
C ALA A 226 27.49 -10.55 12.24
N ILE A 227 26.40 -10.15 11.59
CA ILE A 227 25.59 -9.00 12.01
C ILE A 227 24.58 -9.54 13.02
N LEU A 228 24.72 -9.14 14.28
CA LEU A 228 23.77 -9.50 15.33
C LEU A 228 22.57 -8.55 15.25
N VAL A 229 21.38 -9.14 15.23
CA VAL A 229 20.13 -8.42 14.96
C VAL A 229 19.06 -8.77 16.00
N TYR A 230 18.23 -7.78 16.32
CA TYR A 230 16.89 -8.03 16.85
C TYR A 230 15.95 -8.23 15.67
N ASP A 231 15.37 -9.43 15.62
CA ASP A 231 14.33 -9.80 14.68
C ASP A 231 12.99 -9.79 15.41
N ASN A 232 12.06 -8.96 14.92
CA ASN A 232 10.73 -8.81 15.52
C ASN A 232 9.83 -10.03 15.31
N ASN A 233 10.22 -11.04 14.52
CA ASN A 233 9.58 -12.35 14.48
C ASN A 233 10.07 -13.29 15.60
N TYR A 234 11.18 -12.97 16.27
CA TYR A 234 11.78 -13.77 17.34
C TYR A 234 12.13 -12.92 18.59
N PRO A 235 11.11 -12.44 19.34
CA PRO A 235 11.30 -11.62 20.52
C PRO A 235 12.30 -12.20 21.53
N LYS A 236 13.10 -11.32 22.14
CA LYS A 236 14.12 -11.65 23.17
C LYS A 236 15.30 -12.49 22.67
N GLU A 237 15.32 -12.89 21.40
CA GLU A 237 16.42 -13.66 20.83
C GLU A 237 17.46 -12.76 20.15
N VAL A 238 18.73 -13.11 20.33
CA VAL A 238 19.81 -12.58 19.49
C VAL A 238 19.91 -13.46 18.24
N ARG A 239 19.60 -12.86 17.09
CA ARG A 239 19.72 -13.52 15.78
C ARG A 239 20.97 -13.04 15.06
N ARG A 240 21.40 -13.79 14.03
CA ARG A 240 22.62 -13.47 13.28
C ARG A 240 22.40 -13.59 11.78
N VAL A 241 22.76 -12.53 11.05
CA VAL A 241 22.95 -12.57 9.60
C VAL A 241 24.44 -12.83 9.36
N VAL A 242 24.79 -13.89 8.65
CA VAL A 242 26.19 -14.27 8.39
C VAL A 242 26.63 -13.69 7.07
N VAL A 243 27.81 -13.07 7.05
CA VAL A 243 28.44 -12.49 5.87
C VAL A 243 29.80 -13.14 5.66
N ASP A 244 30.00 -13.77 4.49
CA ASP A 244 31.32 -14.19 4.04
C ASP A 244 32.01 -13.00 3.38
N THR A 245 33.02 -12.45 4.03
CA THR A 245 33.68 -11.22 3.55
C THR A 245 34.61 -11.47 2.35
N GLN A 246 35.03 -12.71 2.12
CA GLN A 246 35.87 -13.08 0.98
C GLN A 246 35.02 -13.32 -0.26
N ALA A 247 33.92 -14.06 -0.12
CA ALA A 247 32.96 -14.31 -1.19
C ALA A 247 32.02 -13.12 -1.45
N ASN A 248 31.94 -12.17 -0.50
CA ASN A 248 30.99 -11.05 -0.50
C ASN A 248 29.54 -11.54 -0.66
N THR A 249 29.21 -12.56 0.13
CA THR A 249 27.89 -13.21 0.20
C THR A 249 27.33 -13.11 1.61
N TRP A 250 26.02 -13.29 1.74
CA TRP A 250 25.35 -13.33 3.04
C TRP A 250 24.29 -14.41 3.09
N SER A 251 23.95 -14.85 4.31
CA SER A 251 22.81 -15.72 4.56
C SER A 251 22.15 -15.44 5.91
N TYR A 252 20.85 -15.76 6.00
CA TYR A 252 20.06 -15.65 7.21
C TYR A 252 18.92 -16.67 7.18
N GLU A 253 18.71 -17.42 8.27
CA GLU A 253 17.51 -18.24 8.42
C GLU A 253 16.45 -17.41 9.15
N ALA A 254 15.33 -17.16 8.47
CA ALA A 254 14.23 -16.36 9.01
C ALA A 254 12.89 -16.73 8.40
N ALA A 255 11.84 -16.51 9.19
CA ALA A 255 10.47 -16.43 8.70
C ALA A 255 10.09 -14.95 8.52
N VAL A 256 9.09 -14.67 7.68
CA VAL A 256 8.66 -13.29 7.39
C VAL A 256 7.55 -12.79 8.27
N ASN A 257 6.66 -13.70 8.65
CA ASN A 257 5.82 -13.55 9.82
C ASN A 257 6.10 -14.71 10.79
N PRO A 258 5.66 -14.60 12.06
CA PRO A 258 5.96 -15.61 13.08
C PRO A 258 5.26 -16.95 12.86
N GLN A 259 4.21 -16.99 12.02
CA GLN A 259 3.45 -18.19 11.71
C GLN A 259 4.04 -18.97 10.52
N ALA A 260 4.88 -18.33 9.71
CA ALA A 260 5.52 -18.93 8.56
C ALA A 260 6.70 -19.83 8.96
N GLN A 261 6.99 -20.82 8.12
CA GLN A 261 8.19 -21.62 8.27
C GLN A 261 9.44 -20.75 8.03
N SER A 262 10.50 -20.99 8.79
CA SER A 262 11.78 -20.34 8.53
C SER A 262 12.35 -20.80 7.20
N GLU A 263 12.78 -19.85 6.39
CA GLU A 263 13.41 -20.08 5.09
C GLU A 263 14.81 -19.47 5.05
N LEU A 264 15.62 -19.93 4.09
CA LEU A 264 16.95 -19.40 3.87
C LEU A 264 16.88 -18.15 2.98
N TYR A 265 17.26 -17.04 3.57
CA TYR A 265 17.58 -15.81 2.88
C TYR A 265 19.06 -15.83 2.51
N GLU A 266 19.38 -15.48 1.28
CA GLU A 266 20.77 -15.42 0.82
C GLU A 266 20.97 -14.40 -0.30
N GLY A 267 22.21 -14.02 -0.53
CA GLY A 267 22.57 -13.14 -1.64
C GLY A 267 24.05 -12.82 -1.71
N ASN A 268 24.40 -11.97 -2.67
CA ASN A 268 25.78 -11.58 -2.95
C ASN A 268 25.87 -10.11 -3.40
N ALA A 269 27.07 -9.70 -3.79
CA ALA A 269 27.35 -8.33 -4.24
C ALA A 269 26.47 -7.88 -5.42
N ASP A 270 26.09 -8.79 -6.32
CA ASP A 270 25.33 -8.50 -7.53
C ASP A 270 23.82 -8.52 -7.28
N THR A 271 23.33 -9.33 -6.34
CA THR A 271 21.89 -9.42 -6.04
C THR A 271 21.36 -8.18 -5.33
N GLN A 272 22.20 -7.48 -4.56
CA GLN A 272 21.83 -6.30 -3.77
C GLN A 272 20.58 -6.52 -2.89
N THR A 273 20.45 -7.72 -2.32
CA THR A 273 19.32 -8.16 -1.48
C THR A 273 19.45 -7.75 -0.01
N LEU A 274 20.33 -6.80 0.29
CA LEU A 274 20.44 -6.12 1.58
C LEU A 274 20.29 -4.62 1.36
N ASP A 275 19.59 -3.96 2.28
CA ASP A 275 19.57 -2.51 2.34
C ASP A 275 19.74 -1.95 3.75
N LEU A 276 20.18 -0.70 3.83
CA LEU A 276 20.20 0.08 5.06
C LEU A 276 19.31 1.31 4.88
N THR A 277 18.38 1.51 5.81
CA THR A 277 17.58 2.73 5.87
C THR A 277 18.07 3.63 7.01
N PRO A 278 18.60 4.84 6.74
CA PRO A 278 19.14 5.73 7.77
C PRO A 278 18.05 6.24 8.71
N THR A 279 18.30 6.19 10.01
CA THR A 279 17.38 6.71 11.03
C THR A 279 17.12 8.20 10.85
N SER A 280 18.13 9.00 10.51
CA SER A 280 17.99 10.44 10.30
C SER A 280 16.99 10.83 9.20
N ALA A 281 16.79 9.97 8.19
CA ALA A 281 15.84 10.21 7.11
C ALA A 281 14.38 10.21 7.62
N ARG A 282 14.09 9.37 8.62
CA ARG A 282 12.76 9.22 9.22
C ARG A 282 12.43 10.33 10.22
N LEU A 283 13.46 10.91 10.86
CA LEU A 283 13.32 11.96 11.88
C LEU A 283 13.01 13.35 11.31
N THR A 284 12.94 13.47 9.99
CA THR A 284 12.51 14.72 9.33
C THR A 284 11.04 14.63 8.93
N ARG A 285 10.41 15.78 8.69
CA ARG A 285 9.05 15.82 8.15
C ARG A 285 9.04 15.12 6.79
N GLN A 286 8.16 14.13 6.63
CA GLN A 286 8.03 13.42 5.37
C GLN A 286 7.32 14.31 4.34
N THR A 287 7.63 14.10 3.07
CA THR A 287 7.04 14.83 1.95
C THR A 287 5.70 14.20 1.60
N CYS A 288 4.65 15.01 1.55
CA CYS A 288 3.32 14.56 1.16
C CYS A 288 3.29 14.16 -0.32
N PRO A 289 3.06 12.88 -0.67
CA PRO A 289 3.05 12.46 -2.07
C PRO A 289 1.80 12.96 -2.80
N PHE A 290 0.68 13.11 -2.10
CA PHE A 290 -0.63 13.42 -2.67
C PHE A 290 -1.08 14.89 -2.50
N CYS A 291 -0.39 15.73 -1.73
CA CYS A 291 -0.86 17.11 -1.51
C CYS A 291 -0.67 17.96 -2.77
N ALA A 292 -1.70 18.72 -3.19
CA ALA A 292 -1.60 19.62 -4.36
C ALA A 292 -0.52 20.71 -4.15
N GLY A 293 -0.47 21.28 -2.93
CA GLY A 293 0.32 22.47 -2.56
C GLY A 293 1.82 22.28 -2.34
N ALA A 294 2.38 21.06 -2.42
CA ALA A 294 3.83 20.88 -2.35
C ALA A 294 4.59 21.57 -3.51
N ALA A 295 3.87 22.01 -4.55
CA ALA A 295 4.41 22.82 -5.65
C ALA A 295 4.62 24.32 -5.31
N SER A 296 4.09 24.83 -4.19
CA SER A 296 4.13 26.26 -3.83
C SER A 296 4.78 26.55 -2.48
N GLY A 297 5.53 25.59 -1.91
CA GLY A 297 6.48 25.87 -0.85
C GLY A 297 7.48 26.92 -1.35
N ARG A 298 7.47 28.11 -0.73
CA ARG A 298 8.36 29.25 -1.03
C ARG A 298 9.77 28.73 -1.29
N ALA A 299 10.12 28.64 -2.58
CA ALA A 299 11.46 28.37 -3.02
C ALA A 299 12.37 29.40 -2.37
N SER A 300 13.17 28.94 -1.42
CA SER A 300 14.45 29.57 -1.15
C SER A 300 15.13 29.76 -2.52
N ARG A 301 15.57 30.98 -2.79
CA ARG A 301 16.21 31.39 -4.04
C ARG A 301 17.34 30.41 -4.42
N GLY A 302 17.01 29.43 -5.24
CA GLY A 302 17.93 28.44 -5.77
C GLY A 302 17.27 27.77 -6.98
N LEU A 303 17.97 27.79 -8.12
CA LEU A 303 17.59 27.13 -9.37
C LEU A 303 17.71 25.60 -9.25
N ALA A 304 17.05 25.00 -8.26
CA ALA A 304 16.86 23.56 -8.24
C ALA A 304 15.78 23.22 -9.28
N ALA A 305 16.06 22.28 -10.18
CA ALA A 305 15.03 21.70 -11.02
C ALA A 305 13.86 21.25 -10.14
N PRO A 306 12.59 21.44 -10.54
CA PRO A 306 11.47 20.97 -9.75
C PRO A 306 11.65 19.47 -9.50
N ALA A 307 11.58 19.05 -8.24
CA ALA A 307 11.65 17.65 -7.88
C ALA A 307 10.58 16.89 -8.67
N LEU A 308 10.96 15.79 -9.33
CA LEU A 308 10.02 14.97 -10.08
C LEU A 308 8.92 14.51 -9.11
N ARG A 309 7.66 14.83 -9.43
CA ARG A 309 6.50 14.36 -8.66
C ARG A 309 5.95 13.11 -9.31
N TYR A 310 5.32 12.28 -8.49
CA TYR A 310 4.83 10.98 -8.88
C TYR A 310 3.32 10.85 -8.64
N ASN A 311 2.67 10.10 -9.51
CA ASN A 311 1.46 9.35 -9.19
C ASN A 311 1.90 8.00 -8.61
N GLN A 312 1.21 7.54 -7.57
CA GLN A 312 1.39 6.22 -6.99
C GLN A 312 0.23 5.34 -7.45
N VAL A 313 0.53 4.15 -7.98
CA VAL A 313 -0.46 3.15 -8.37
C VAL A 313 -0.34 1.96 -7.45
N PHE A 314 -1.46 1.58 -6.85
CA PHE A 314 -1.61 0.49 -5.89
C PHE A 314 -2.54 -0.58 -6.45
N LEU A 315 -2.30 -1.82 -6.08
CA LEU A 315 -3.24 -2.93 -6.22
C LEU A 315 -3.41 -3.56 -4.84
N ASP A 316 -4.61 -3.54 -4.30
CA ASP A 316 -5.02 -4.50 -3.27
C ASP A 316 -5.65 -5.70 -4.00
N GLY A 317 -5.28 -6.92 -3.61
CA GLY A 317 -5.69 -8.17 -4.26
C GLY A 317 -4.55 -8.98 -4.92
N ASP A 318 -4.88 -10.19 -5.35
CA ASP A 318 -3.91 -11.23 -5.77
C ASP A 318 -3.55 -11.14 -7.28
N GLY A 319 -4.07 -10.14 -8.00
CA GLY A 319 -3.83 -9.93 -9.43
C GLY A 319 -2.41 -9.45 -9.74
N GLN A 320 -2.04 -9.41 -11.03
CA GLN A 320 -0.79 -8.79 -11.47
C GLN A 320 -1.01 -7.58 -12.38
N LEU A 321 -0.21 -6.53 -12.20
CA LEU A 321 -0.28 -5.32 -13.01
C LEU A 321 0.77 -5.28 -14.14
N LEU A 322 0.32 -4.83 -15.31
CA LEU A 322 1.20 -4.35 -16.38
C LEU A 322 0.75 -2.98 -16.86
N LEU A 323 1.54 -1.97 -16.51
CA LEU A 323 1.32 -0.57 -16.87
C LEU A 323 1.95 -0.28 -18.24
N ARG A 324 1.24 0.48 -19.07
CA ARG A 324 1.70 0.96 -20.38
C ARG A 324 1.38 2.43 -20.56
N ASP A 325 2.37 3.24 -20.90
CA ASP A 325 2.11 4.63 -21.26
C ASP A 325 1.61 4.78 -22.71
N ASP A 326 1.18 6.00 -23.09
CA ASP A 326 0.72 6.31 -24.46
C ASP A 326 1.80 6.05 -25.54
N GLY A 327 3.08 5.96 -25.15
CA GLY A 327 4.20 5.59 -26.03
C GLY A 327 4.42 4.08 -26.16
N GLY A 328 3.65 3.26 -25.45
CA GLY A 328 3.77 1.80 -25.43
C GLY A 328 4.89 1.26 -24.54
N ARG A 329 5.54 2.10 -23.74
CA ARG A 329 6.58 1.69 -22.79
C ARG A 329 5.94 1.03 -21.58
N ARG A 330 6.56 -0.04 -21.08
CA ARG A 330 5.98 -0.91 -20.05
C ARG A 330 6.61 -0.71 -18.68
N LEU A 331 5.81 -0.93 -17.65
CA LEU A 331 6.24 -1.01 -16.26
C LEU A 331 5.45 -2.12 -15.57
N GLY A 332 6.13 -3.08 -14.94
CA GLY A 332 5.48 -4.22 -14.26
C GLY A 332 6.17 -5.54 -14.52
N TYR A 333 5.46 -6.65 -14.35
CA TYR A 333 6.02 -7.99 -14.49
C TYR A 333 5.67 -8.61 -15.85
N VAL A 334 6.68 -9.02 -16.62
CA VAL A 334 6.48 -9.61 -17.96
C VAL A 334 7.33 -10.86 -18.14
N ALA A 335 6.68 -12.01 -18.26
CA ALA A 335 7.32 -13.29 -18.52
C ALA A 335 8.43 -13.64 -17.51
N GLY A 336 8.14 -13.49 -16.21
CA GLY A 336 9.07 -13.86 -15.14
C GLY A 336 10.15 -12.83 -14.83
N ARG A 337 10.02 -11.60 -15.32
CA ARG A 337 10.99 -10.52 -15.08
C ARG A 337 10.31 -9.17 -14.95
N TRP A 338 10.84 -8.36 -14.06
CA TRP A 338 10.50 -6.95 -13.94
C TRP A 338 10.95 -6.17 -15.19
N VAL A 339 10.06 -5.34 -15.72
CA VAL A 339 10.35 -4.38 -16.77
C VAL A 339 10.05 -2.97 -16.28
N ASN A 340 10.93 -2.02 -16.60
CA ASN A 340 10.74 -0.61 -16.33
C ASN A 340 11.31 0.20 -17.51
N GLU A 341 10.45 0.46 -18.49
CA GLU A 341 10.77 1.18 -19.73
C GLU A 341 10.27 2.63 -19.70
N ILE A 342 9.42 2.99 -18.73
CA ILE A 342 8.85 4.33 -18.58
C ILE A 342 9.89 5.25 -17.88
N PRO A 343 10.39 6.31 -18.54
CA PRO A 343 11.48 7.12 -17.99
C PRO A 343 11.10 7.76 -16.65
N GLY A 344 11.96 7.58 -15.65
CA GLY A 344 11.78 8.17 -14.32
C GLY A 344 10.81 7.42 -13.42
N ALA A 345 10.09 6.41 -13.92
CA ALA A 345 9.21 5.58 -13.10
C ALA A 345 10.00 4.68 -12.14
N LYS A 346 9.38 4.32 -11.01
CA LYS A 346 9.96 3.45 -9.99
C LYS A 346 9.00 2.28 -9.67
N ILE A 347 9.57 1.13 -9.34
CA ILE A 347 8.87 0.00 -8.71
C ILE A 347 9.29 0.01 -7.25
N VAL A 348 8.32 0.14 -6.34
CA VAL A 348 8.56 0.32 -4.91
C VAL A 348 7.94 -0.84 -4.16
N GLY A 349 8.78 -1.75 -3.68
CA GLY A 349 8.36 -2.80 -2.74
C GLY A 349 8.44 -2.27 -1.30
N LEU A 350 7.38 -2.47 -0.54
CA LEU A 350 7.35 -2.18 0.89
C LEU A 350 7.70 -3.46 1.67
N LYS A 351 8.39 -3.33 2.80
CA LYS A 351 8.71 -4.46 3.67
C LYS A 351 7.48 -4.79 4.52
N THR A 352 6.83 -5.90 4.18
CA THR A 352 5.62 -6.44 4.80
C THR A 352 5.81 -7.95 5.02
N ALA A 353 4.98 -8.59 5.83
CA ALA A 353 5.16 -9.98 6.23
C ALA A 353 4.12 -10.93 5.59
N THR A 354 3.85 -10.79 4.29
CA THR A 354 2.85 -11.62 3.62
C THR A 354 3.38 -13.06 3.43
N PRO A 355 2.66 -14.11 3.87
CA PRO A 355 3.08 -15.48 3.62
C PRO A 355 2.91 -15.82 2.13
N LEU A 356 4.04 -16.00 1.41
CA LEU A 356 4.40 -17.07 0.46
C LEU A 356 3.39 -17.66 -0.57
N THR A 357 2.13 -17.22 -0.67
CA THR A 357 1.19 -17.68 -1.71
C THR A 357 0.90 -16.65 -2.78
N ASP A 358 1.01 -15.36 -2.47
CA ASP A 358 0.68 -14.27 -3.37
C ASP A 358 1.82 -13.23 -3.28
N ASP A 359 2.68 -13.16 -4.30
CA ASP A 359 3.73 -12.13 -4.40
C ASP A 359 3.05 -10.75 -4.30
N PRO A 360 3.18 -9.99 -3.20
CA PRO A 360 2.43 -8.75 -3.04
C PRO A 360 2.84 -7.78 -4.15
N GLU A 361 1.84 -7.26 -4.87
CA GLU A 361 2.08 -6.35 -5.99
C GLU A 361 2.77 -5.06 -5.47
N PRO A 362 3.94 -4.66 -6.00
CA PRO A 362 4.61 -3.44 -5.57
C PRO A 362 3.80 -2.19 -5.94
N THR A 363 4.06 -1.10 -5.21
CA THR A 363 3.56 0.21 -5.62
C THR A 363 4.36 0.72 -6.82
N TYR A 364 3.67 1.21 -7.85
CA TYR A 364 4.31 1.84 -9.00
C TYR A 364 4.29 3.36 -8.89
N TRP A 365 5.45 3.99 -9.01
CA TRP A 365 5.56 5.44 -9.02
C TRP A 365 5.77 5.92 -10.44
N LEU A 366 4.73 6.52 -11.03
CA LEU A 366 4.75 7.09 -12.37
C LEU A 366 5.02 8.59 -12.30
N PRO A 367 5.92 9.15 -13.12
CA PRO A 367 6.05 10.61 -13.21
C PRO A 367 4.70 11.26 -13.54
N GLN A 368 4.44 12.43 -12.95
CA GLN A 368 3.25 13.20 -13.29
C GLN A 368 3.15 13.48 -14.80
N GLY A 369 1.92 13.62 -15.28
CA GLY A 369 1.61 13.91 -16.69
C GLY A 369 1.67 12.68 -17.60
N VAL A 370 1.98 11.49 -17.06
CA VAL A 370 1.88 10.23 -17.78
C VAL A 370 0.45 9.68 -17.67
N ASN A 371 -0.22 9.52 -18.82
CA ASN A 371 -1.40 8.65 -18.90
C ASN A 371 -0.94 7.20 -18.93
N VAL A 372 -1.73 6.32 -18.33
CA VAL A 372 -1.38 4.90 -18.24
C VAL A 372 -2.60 4.03 -18.53
N THR A 373 -2.39 3.03 -19.37
CA THR A 373 -3.29 1.87 -19.52
C THR A 373 -2.69 0.71 -18.76
N ILE A 374 -3.45 0.18 -17.82
CA ILE A 374 -3.05 -0.88 -16.90
C ILE A 374 -3.82 -2.14 -17.27
N THR A 375 -3.10 -3.23 -17.50
CA THR A 375 -3.68 -4.56 -17.54
C THR A 375 -3.71 -5.12 -16.13
N LEU A 376 -4.89 -5.49 -15.64
CA LEU A 376 -5.10 -6.24 -14.41
C LEU A 376 -5.25 -7.72 -14.79
N ASP A 377 -4.27 -8.54 -14.42
CA ASP A 377 -4.11 -9.91 -14.92
C ASP A 377 -4.42 -10.95 -13.84
N GLY A 378 -5.58 -11.59 -13.96
CA GLY A 378 -6.04 -12.68 -13.10
C GLY A 378 -5.67 -14.07 -13.62
N ARG A 379 -4.86 -14.22 -14.68
CA ARG A 379 -4.61 -15.53 -15.32
C ARG A 379 -3.87 -16.54 -14.44
N ARG A 380 -3.15 -16.06 -13.43
CA ARG A 380 -2.40 -16.92 -12.49
C ARG A 380 -3.15 -17.20 -11.20
N LEU A 381 -4.32 -16.60 -11.01
CA LEU A 381 -5.12 -16.79 -9.80
C LEU A 381 -5.61 -18.24 -9.70
N ALA A 382 -5.56 -18.79 -8.50
CA ALA A 382 -6.16 -20.09 -8.19
C ALA A 382 -7.64 -19.99 -7.82
N ARG A 383 -8.08 -18.81 -7.38
CA ARG A 383 -9.45 -18.49 -6.94
C ARG A 383 -9.76 -17.02 -7.27
N GLU A 384 -11.02 -16.64 -7.16
CA GLU A 384 -11.43 -15.25 -7.28
C GLU A 384 -10.74 -14.38 -6.21
N SER A 385 -10.33 -13.18 -6.62
CA SER A 385 -9.74 -12.16 -5.74
C SER A 385 -10.54 -10.87 -5.82
N ALA A 386 -11.00 -10.38 -4.66
CA ALA A 386 -11.42 -8.98 -4.56
C ALA A 386 -10.19 -8.10 -4.87
N SER A 387 -10.34 -7.15 -5.79
CA SER A 387 -9.22 -6.33 -6.25
C SER A 387 -9.59 -4.85 -6.34
N ASP A 388 -8.72 -4.00 -5.81
CA ASP A 388 -8.84 -2.55 -5.85
C ASP A 388 -7.62 -1.95 -6.55
N LEU A 389 -7.85 -1.27 -7.67
CA LEU A 389 -6.80 -0.61 -8.44
C LEU A 389 -6.93 0.91 -8.33
N VAL A 390 -5.96 1.53 -7.66
CA VAL A 390 -6.03 2.94 -7.28
C VAL A 390 -4.80 3.70 -7.79
N LEU A 391 -5.02 4.88 -8.35
CA LEU A 391 -3.99 5.87 -8.67
C LEU A 391 -4.18 7.11 -7.80
N ILE A 392 -3.17 7.42 -6.99
CA ILE A 392 -3.12 8.63 -6.15
C ILE A 392 -2.07 9.57 -6.72
N GLY A 393 -2.44 10.82 -6.96
CA GLY A 393 -1.52 11.86 -7.36
C GLY A 393 -1.75 13.16 -6.59
N PRO A 394 -0.98 14.21 -6.92
CA PRO A 394 -1.09 15.48 -6.24
C PRO A 394 -2.42 16.20 -6.42
N GLY A 395 -3.23 16.19 -5.38
CA GLY A 395 -4.56 16.80 -5.33
C GLY A 395 -5.66 15.93 -5.94
N TYR A 396 -5.39 14.65 -6.23
CA TYR A 396 -6.40 13.77 -6.81
C TYR A 396 -6.16 12.29 -6.53
N SER A 397 -7.23 11.51 -6.53
CA SER A 397 -7.21 10.05 -6.57
C SER A 397 -8.23 9.56 -7.60
N PHE A 398 -7.92 8.45 -8.26
CA PHE A 398 -8.81 7.72 -9.16
C PHE A 398 -8.73 6.24 -8.78
N GLY A 399 -9.85 5.52 -8.80
CA GLY A 399 -9.83 4.10 -8.51
C GLY A 399 -10.96 3.34 -9.17
N VAL A 400 -10.71 2.06 -9.37
CA VAL A 400 -11.71 1.04 -9.67
C VAL A 400 -11.57 -0.02 -8.59
N GLU A 401 -12.57 -0.11 -7.72
CA GLU A 401 -12.55 -0.89 -6.48
C GLU A 401 -13.67 -1.94 -6.51
N GLY A 402 -13.55 -2.98 -5.68
CA GLY A 402 -14.51 -4.06 -5.60
C GLY A 402 -14.57 -4.93 -6.86
N ILE A 403 -13.47 -5.03 -7.62
CA ILE A 403 -13.41 -5.92 -8.79
C ILE A 403 -13.36 -7.36 -8.31
N SER A 404 -14.23 -8.21 -8.85
CA SER A 404 -14.28 -9.64 -8.58
C SER A 404 -13.43 -10.39 -9.60
N LEU A 405 -12.10 -10.28 -9.47
CA LEU A 405 -11.16 -10.76 -10.48
C LEU A 405 -11.09 -12.30 -10.47
N ALA A 406 -11.68 -12.95 -11.47
CA ALA A 406 -11.72 -14.41 -11.57
C ALA A 406 -10.43 -15.02 -12.17
N PRO A 407 -10.13 -16.31 -11.88
CA PRO A 407 -9.07 -17.05 -12.57
C PRO A 407 -9.20 -17.00 -14.10
N GLY A 408 -8.16 -16.52 -14.77
CA GLY A 408 -8.15 -16.38 -16.24
C GLY A 408 -8.67 -15.04 -16.77
N GLN A 409 -9.31 -14.22 -15.92
CA GLN A 409 -9.81 -12.90 -16.29
C GLN A 409 -8.67 -11.91 -16.52
N VAL A 410 -8.87 -11.00 -17.47
CA VAL A 410 -7.94 -9.91 -17.76
C VAL A 410 -8.77 -8.68 -18.04
N ASP A 411 -8.61 -7.66 -17.19
CA ASP A 411 -9.31 -6.39 -17.31
C ASP A 411 -8.32 -5.29 -17.67
N THR A 412 -8.86 -4.16 -18.13
CA THR A 412 -8.06 -2.99 -18.50
C THR A 412 -8.59 -1.75 -17.80
N VAL A 413 -7.69 -1.01 -17.16
CA VAL A 413 -7.99 0.28 -16.54
C VAL A 413 -7.12 1.35 -17.15
N ARG A 414 -7.71 2.43 -17.64
CA ARG A 414 -6.96 3.58 -18.15
C ARG A 414 -7.14 4.77 -17.22
N PHE A 415 -6.04 5.25 -16.68
CA PHE A 415 -5.98 6.52 -15.96
C PHE A 415 -5.40 7.61 -16.87
N ALA A 416 -6.13 8.71 -17.00
CA ALA A 416 -5.66 9.93 -17.65
C ALA A 416 -5.86 11.14 -16.71
N PRO A 417 -4.96 11.31 -15.71
CA PRO A 417 -5.15 12.28 -14.64
C PRO A 417 -5.30 13.73 -15.13
N ALA A 418 -4.56 14.12 -16.17
CA ALA A 418 -4.65 15.46 -16.74
C ALA A 418 -6.02 15.76 -17.38
N ALA A 419 -6.75 14.73 -17.78
CA ALA A 419 -8.11 14.82 -18.28
C ALA A 419 -9.16 14.52 -17.21
N GLY A 420 -8.75 14.28 -15.95
CA GLY A 420 -9.67 13.92 -14.86
C GLY A 420 -10.40 12.60 -15.09
N MET A 421 -9.81 11.65 -15.83
CA MET A 421 -10.54 10.52 -16.40
C MET A 421 -10.00 9.16 -15.96
N VAL A 422 -10.92 8.26 -15.63
CA VAL A 422 -10.71 6.82 -15.45
C VAL A 422 -11.63 6.03 -16.38
N THR A 423 -11.10 5.02 -17.04
CA THR A 423 -11.88 4.08 -17.86
C THR A 423 -11.64 2.66 -17.36
N TYR A 424 -12.70 1.93 -17.08
CA TYR A 424 -12.67 0.50 -16.81
C TYR A 424 -13.21 -0.27 -18.02
N GLU A 425 -12.57 -1.39 -18.36
CA GLU A 425 -12.99 -2.30 -19.41
C GLU A 425 -12.79 -3.76 -18.97
N THR A 426 -13.84 -4.56 -19.09
CA THR A 426 -13.84 -5.99 -18.79
C THR A 426 -14.67 -6.76 -19.83
N ALA A 427 -14.35 -8.04 -20.01
CA ALA A 427 -15.13 -8.97 -20.84
C ALA A 427 -16.14 -9.80 -20.03
N GLN A 428 -16.12 -9.71 -18.70
CA GLN A 428 -16.99 -10.47 -17.81
C GLN A 428 -18.04 -9.56 -17.17
N PRO A 429 -19.16 -10.13 -16.68
CA PRO A 429 -20.06 -9.41 -15.79
C PRO A 429 -19.30 -8.88 -14.57
N GLU A 430 -19.41 -7.59 -14.28
CA GLU A 430 -18.74 -6.97 -13.13
C GLU A 430 -19.61 -5.84 -12.57
N SER A 431 -19.39 -5.48 -11.31
CA SER A 431 -20.07 -4.34 -10.66
C SER A 431 -19.10 -3.55 -9.78
N PRO A 432 -18.07 -2.92 -10.37
CA PRO A 432 -17.04 -2.27 -9.58
C PRO A 432 -17.56 -0.92 -9.06
N ASN A 433 -16.91 -0.44 -8.01
CA ASN A 433 -17.01 0.94 -7.57
C ASN A 433 -16.01 1.79 -8.36
N ILE A 434 -16.42 2.96 -8.83
CA ILE A 434 -15.50 3.92 -9.46
C ILE A 434 -15.39 5.14 -8.56
N VAL A 435 -14.18 5.39 -8.07
CA VAL A 435 -13.89 6.45 -7.10
C VAL A 435 -13.06 7.56 -7.72
N ILE A 436 -13.41 8.81 -7.43
CA ILE A 436 -12.65 10.00 -7.81
C ILE A 436 -12.59 10.95 -6.63
N GLY A 437 -11.39 11.22 -6.12
CA GLY A 437 -11.12 12.26 -5.14
C GLY A 437 -10.39 13.44 -5.77
N ILE A 438 -10.73 14.66 -5.39
CA ILE A 438 -10.06 15.87 -5.88
C ILE A 438 -9.97 16.97 -4.82
N GLU A 439 -8.83 17.66 -4.81
CA GLU A 439 -8.64 18.92 -4.11
C GLU A 439 -8.96 20.10 -5.05
N GLN A 440 -9.77 21.05 -4.61
CA GLN A 440 -10.02 22.30 -5.35
C GLN A 440 -9.87 23.54 -4.46
N PRO A 441 -9.67 24.75 -5.03
CA PRO A 441 -9.43 25.95 -4.23
C PRO A 441 -10.56 26.37 -3.27
N VAL A 442 -11.79 25.86 -3.45
CA VAL A 442 -12.96 26.26 -2.66
C VAL A 442 -13.47 25.13 -1.78
N ALA A 443 -13.55 23.92 -2.32
CA ALA A 443 -13.99 22.73 -1.61
C ALA A 443 -13.43 21.50 -2.30
N ASP A 444 -13.09 20.49 -1.52
CA ASP A 444 -12.66 19.19 -2.03
C ASP A 444 -13.88 18.31 -2.27
N TYR A 445 -13.76 17.37 -3.20
CA TYR A 445 -14.85 16.46 -3.54
C TYR A 445 -14.37 15.03 -3.63
N TYR A 446 -15.21 14.12 -3.13
CA TYR A 446 -15.08 12.69 -3.34
C TYR A 446 -16.36 12.17 -3.98
N PHE A 447 -16.20 11.38 -5.04
CA PHE A 447 -17.27 10.73 -5.79
C PHE A 447 -17.06 9.23 -5.74
N GLU A 448 -18.13 8.48 -5.51
CA GLU A 448 -18.13 7.03 -5.60
C GLU A 448 -19.39 6.58 -6.34
N LEU A 449 -19.19 6.01 -7.53
CA LEU A 449 -20.21 5.31 -8.27
C LEU A 449 -20.19 3.86 -7.81
N GLN A 450 -21.13 3.48 -6.96
CA GLN A 450 -21.16 2.18 -6.33
C GLN A 450 -21.87 1.14 -7.20
N GLY A 451 -21.23 0.00 -7.40
CA GLY A 451 -21.81 -1.15 -8.09
C GLY A 451 -22.23 -0.85 -9.52
N ALA A 452 -21.35 -0.21 -10.31
CA ALA A 452 -21.66 0.11 -11.69
C ALA A 452 -21.89 -1.18 -12.52
N ASP A 453 -23.14 -1.47 -12.88
CA ASP A 453 -23.55 -2.77 -13.42
C ASP A 453 -23.11 -2.98 -14.89
N LEU A 454 -22.04 -3.76 -15.11
CA LEU A 454 -21.50 -4.15 -16.42
C LEU A 454 -21.90 -5.60 -16.77
N ARG A 455 -23.20 -5.89 -16.89
CA ARG A 455 -23.77 -7.26 -17.02
C ARG A 455 -23.14 -8.22 -18.02
N ASP A 456 -22.72 -7.74 -19.19
CA ASP A 456 -22.13 -8.56 -20.27
C ASP A 456 -20.66 -8.17 -20.51
N GLY A 457 -20.03 -7.56 -19.51
CA GLY A 457 -18.82 -6.77 -19.70
C GLY A 457 -19.09 -5.49 -20.50
N GLY A 458 -18.01 -4.85 -20.95
CA GLY A 458 -18.04 -3.59 -21.65
C GLY A 458 -17.07 -2.59 -21.04
N SER A 459 -17.28 -1.32 -21.34
CA SER A 459 -16.45 -0.24 -20.82
C SER A 459 -17.28 0.92 -20.32
N ILE A 460 -16.88 1.41 -19.15
CA ILE A 460 -17.40 2.62 -18.52
C ILE A 460 -16.26 3.62 -18.35
N THR A 461 -16.52 4.88 -18.65
CA THR A 461 -15.56 5.97 -18.45
C THR A 461 -16.17 7.01 -17.55
N VAL A 462 -15.47 7.38 -16.49
CA VAL A 462 -15.85 8.49 -15.61
C VAL A 462 -14.81 9.58 -15.78
N ALA A 463 -15.27 10.79 -16.07
CA ALA A 463 -14.44 11.96 -16.29
C ALA A 463 -14.92 13.12 -15.44
N LEU A 464 -13.99 13.84 -14.83
CA LEU A 464 -14.26 15.03 -14.06
C LEU A 464 -14.01 16.29 -14.89
N ASP A 465 -15.07 16.99 -15.27
CA ASP A 465 -14.98 18.30 -15.89
C ASP A 465 -15.00 19.38 -14.81
N VAL A 466 -13.81 19.73 -14.33
CA VAL A 466 -13.62 20.75 -13.28
C VAL A 466 -14.08 22.14 -13.75
N LEU A 467 -13.97 22.44 -15.05
CA LEU A 467 -14.34 23.76 -15.58
C LEU A 467 -15.86 23.91 -15.69
N ALA A 468 -16.56 22.86 -16.11
CA ALA A 468 -18.01 22.83 -16.12
C ALA A 468 -18.61 22.56 -14.73
N GLY A 469 -17.82 22.07 -13.78
CA GLY A 469 -18.29 21.69 -12.44
C GLY A 469 -19.17 20.44 -12.46
N ALA A 470 -18.83 19.48 -13.33
CA ALA A 470 -19.62 18.29 -13.55
C ALA A 470 -18.80 16.99 -13.56
N LEU A 471 -19.40 15.91 -13.07
CA LEU A 471 -18.90 14.55 -13.21
C LEU A 471 -19.63 13.90 -14.39
N VAL A 472 -18.88 13.40 -15.36
CA VAL A 472 -19.41 12.81 -16.60
C VAL A 472 -19.21 11.31 -16.56
N VAL A 473 -20.31 10.56 -16.68
CA VAL A 473 -20.32 9.09 -16.73
C VAL A 473 -20.69 8.67 -18.14
N ASN A 474 -19.78 8.01 -18.84
CA ASN A 474 -19.96 7.58 -20.22
C ASN A 474 -20.11 6.06 -20.29
N ALA A 475 -21.32 5.63 -20.66
CA ALA A 475 -21.73 4.25 -20.88
C ALA A 475 -21.88 3.94 -22.39
N GLY A 476 -21.23 4.73 -23.26
CA GLY A 476 -21.30 4.63 -24.72
C GLY A 476 -20.86 3.28 -25.29
N LYS A 477 -20.11 2.49 -24.51
CA LYS A 477 -19.64 1.15 -24.87
C LYS A 477 -20.31 0.02 -24.08
N LEU A 478 -21.33 0.33 -23.27
CA LEU A 478 -22.17 -0.70 -22.65
C LEU A 478 -23.21 -1.19 -23.65
N THR A 479 -23.46 -2.50 -23.63
CA THR A 479 -24.46 -3.15 -24.50
C THR A 479 -25.82 -3.32 -23.83
N ASN A 480 -25.88 -3.23 -22.50
CA ASN A 480 -27.09 -3.36 -21.70
C ASN A 480 -27.21 -2.20 -20.70
N ALA A 481 -28.46 -1.86 -20.37
CA ALA A 481 -28.72 -0.90 -19.30
C ALA A 481 -28.33 -1.50 -17.95
N GLY A 482 -27.65 -0.70 -17.15
CA GLY A 482 -27.32 -0.99 -15.75
C GLY A 482 -27.89 0.07 -14.82
N ALA A 483 -27.40 0.06 -13.59
CA ALA A 483 -27.60 1.14 -12.63
C ALA A 483 -26.35 1.26 -11.76
N PHE A 484 -26.26 2.34 -10.99
CA PHE A 484 -25.27 2.53 -9.94
C PHE A 484 -25.88 3.38 -8.81
N ASN A 485 -25.30 3.31 -7.61
CA ASN A 485 -25.58 4.28 -6.56
C ASN A 485 -24.51 5.36 -6.59
N LEU A 486 -24.86 6.59 -6.20
CA LEU A 486 -23.92 7.70 -6.13
C LEU A 486 -23.77 8.16 -4.68
N ALA A 487 -22.55 8.08 -4.17
CA ALA A 487 -22.13 8.82 -2.99
C ALA A 487 -21.25 10.01 -3.41
N LEU A 488 -21.53 11.18 -2.83
CA LEU A 488 -20.78 12.41 -3.06
C LEU A 488 -20.50 13.06 -1.71
N SER A 489 -19.23 13.34 -1.44
CA SER A 489 -18.81 14.14 -0.28
C SER A 489 -18.19 15.45 -0.74
N ARG A 490 -18.58 16.56 -0.10
CA ARG A 490 -17.98 17.89 -0.25
C ARG A 490 -17.34 18.29 1.08
N TYR A 491 -16.07 18.67 1.03
CA TYR A 491 -15.30 19.11 2.19
C TYR A 491 -14.95 20.58 2.02
N ASP A 492 -15.33 21.41 2.98
CA ASP A 492 -14.84 22.78 3.11
C ASP A 492 -14.06 22.95 4.43
N ASP A 493 -13.46 24.12 4.64
CA ASP A 493 -12.64 24.40 5.83
C ASP A 493 -13.40 24.20 7.16
N GLU A 494 -14.73 24.26 7.15
CA GLU A 494 -15.59 24.25 8.34
C GLU A 494 -16.35 22.92 8.53
N ARG A 495 -16.73 22.24 7.46
CA ARG A 495 -17.65 21.09 7.49
C ARG A 495 -17.45 20.11 6.33
N VAL A 496 -17.99 18.92 6.56
CA VAL A 496 -18.21 17.88 5.55
C VAL A 496 -19.71 17.83 5.26
N GLN A 497 -20.07 17.69 3.99
CA GLN A 497 -21.45 17.53 3.54
C GLN A 497 -21.53 16.33 2.61
N GLU A 498 -22.54 15.50 2.78
CA GLU A 498 -22.70 14.25 2.03
C GLU A 498 -24.01 14.26 1.25
N PHE A 499 -24.00 13.59 0.10
CA PHE A 499 -25.15 13.28 -0.73
C PHE A 499 -25.12 11.79 -1.06
N TYR A 500 -26.26 11.14 -0.93
CA TYR A 500 -26.43 9.76 -1.37
C TYR A 500 -27.70 9.61 -2.19
N THR A 501 -27.64 8.86 -3.28
CA THR A 501 -28.81 8.37 -3.98
C THR A 501 -28.52 6.98 -4.53
N ASP A 502 -29.54 6.13 -4.56
CA ASP A 502 -29.47 4.78 -5.11
C ASP A 502 -30.14 4.71 -6.50
N GLU A 503 -29.90 3.59 -7.19
CA GLU A 503 -30.60 3.17 -8.41
C GLU A 503 -30.62 4.22 -9.54
N LEU A 504 -29.53 4.98 -9.72
CA LEU A 504 -29.38 5.86 -10.87
C LEU A 504 -29.24 5.00 -12.13
N ALA A 505 -30.14 5.21 -13.09
CA ALA A 505 -30.12 4.48 -14.34
C ALA A 505 -28.82 4.76 -15.11
N LEU A 506 -28.22 3.69 -15.66
CA LEU A 506 -27.08 3.76 -16.56
C LEU A 506 -27.48 3.17 -17.91
N PRO A 507 -28.17 3.94 -18.77
CA PRO A 507 -28.61 3.43 -20.06
C PRO A 507 -27.42 3.08 -20.96
N ALA A 508 -27.53 1.97 -21.67
CA ALA A 508 -26.54 1.60 -22.68
C ALA A 508 -26.43 2.69 -23.75
N GLY A 509 -25.20 3.08 -24.10
CA GLY A 509 -24.97 4.12 -25.11
C GLY A 509 -25.01 5.55 -24.57
N ALA A 510 -25.49 5.76 -23.34
CA ALA A 510 -25.73 7.09 -22.81
C ALA A 510 -24.49 7.75 -22.17
N GLN A 511 -24.59 9.06 -21.99
CA GLN A 511 -23.72 9.86 -21.16
C GLN A 511 -24.55 10.58 -20.09
N LEU A 512 -24.15 10.46 -18.84
CA LEU A 512 -24.73 11.23 -17.73
C LEU A 512 -23.78 12.37 -17.36
N ARG A 513 -24.33 13.54 -17.04
CA ARG A 513 -23.60 14.69 -16.50
C ARG A 513 -24.22 15.10 -15.16
N ILE A 514 -23.45 14.93 -14.10
CA ILE A 514 -23.84 15.20 -12.71
C ILE A 514 -23.24 16.54 -12.29
N HIS A 515 -24.06 17.55 -12.05
CA HIS A 515 -23.63 18.93 -11.80
C HIS A 515 -23.27 19.19 -10.32
N TYR A 516 -22.14 18.62 -9.87
CA TYR A 516 -21.72 18.67 -8.47
C TYR A 516 -21.40 20.08 -7.96
N ALA A 517 -20.85 20.97 -8.80
CA ALA A 517 -20.48 22.32 -8.37
C ALA A 517 -21.71 23.20 -8.10
N ALA A 518 -22.85 22.88 -8.72
CA ALA A 518 -24.13 23.57 -8.51
C ALA A 518 -24.94 22.98 -7.33
N TRP A 519 -24.45 21.90 -6.70
CA TRP A 519 -25.15 21.24 -5.61
C TRP A 519 -25.30 22.15 -4.39
N GLY A 520 -26.54 22.29 -3.92
CA GLY A 520 -26.91 23.12 -2.76
C GLY A 520 -26.33 22.64 -1.42
N GLY A 521 -25.74 21.44 -1.38
CA GLY A 521 -25.27 20.77 -0.17
C GLY A 521 -26.32 19.83 0.42
N GLN A 522 -25.94 19.16 1.51
CA GLN A 522 -26.71 18.09 2.15
C GLN A 522 -28.20 18.43 2.34
N GLY A 523 -29.06 17.49 1.97
CA GLY A 523 -30.52 17.62 1.92
C GLY A 523 -31.06 18.29 0.65
N SER A 524 -30.20 18.85 -0.20
CA SER A 524 -30.59 19.39 -1.51
C SER A 524 -30.44 18.34 -2.61
N GLY A 525 -31.32 18.39 -3.60
CA GLY A 525 -31.21 17.54 -4.77
C GLY A 525 -30.01 17.88 -5.66
N LEU A 526 -29.59 16.92 -6.47
CA LEU A 526 -28.46 17.01 -7.39
C LEU A 526 -28.96 16.91 -8.83
N VAL A 527 -28.62 17.89 -9.67
CA VAL A 527 -29.06 17.93 -11.07
C VAL A 527 -28.23 16.96 -11.91
N ILE A 528 -28.93 16.15 -12.71
CA ILE A 528 -28.34 15.17 -13.63
C ILE A 528 -28.97 15.37 -15.00
N GLU A 529 -28.11 15.57 -16.00
CA GLU A 529 -28.47 15.52 -17.42
C GLU A 529 -28.13 14.14 -17.98
N VAL A 530 -28.97 13.64 -18.89
CA VAL A 530 -28.74 12.39 -19.63
C VAL A 530 -28.81 12.68 -21.12
N ASP A 531 -27.70 12.42 -21.80
CA ASP A 531 -27.62 12.28 -23.25
C ASP A 531 -27.78 10.79 -23.57
N THR A 532 -28.96 10.41 -24.04
CA THR A 532 -29.33 9.00 -24.24
C THR A 532 -28.70 8.39 -25.48
N ASN A 533 -28.22 9.22 -26.41
CA ASN A 533 -27.73 8.81 -27.72
C ASN A 533 -26.21 9.07 -27.92
N GLY A 534 -25.58 9.78 -27.01
CA GLY A 534 -24.15 10.06 -26.98
C GLY A 534 -23.69 11.14 -27.96
N ASP A 535 -24.58 11.99 -28.48
CA ASP A 535 -24.26 13.06 -29.45
C ASP A 535 -23.69 14.34 -28.82
N GLY A 536 -23.64 14.39 -27.49
CA GLY A 536 -23.15 15.50 -26.68
C GLY A 536 -24.24 16.48 -26.25
N VAL A 537 -25.51 16.24 -26.59
CA VAL A 537 -26.66 17.04 -26.18
C VAL A 537 -27.53 16.26 -25.19
N ALA A 538 -27.88 16.88 -24.08
CA ALA A 538 -28.78 16.26 -23.11
C ALA A 538 -30.19 16.10 -23.70
N ASP A 539 -30.73 14.89 -23.65
CA ASP A 539 -32.11 14.57 -24.01
C ASP A 539 -33.05 14.71 -22.81
N GLU A 540 -32.54 14.41 -21.62
CA GLU A 540 -33.29 14.42 -20.36
C GLU A 540 -32.53 15.18 -19.27
N GLU A 541 -33.27 15.78 -18.34
CA GLU A 541 -32.74 16.41 -17.13
C GLU A 541 -33.66 16.05 -15.96
N TYR A 542 -33.07 15.66 -14.83
CA TYR A 542 -33.80 15.43 -13.59
C TYR A 542 -32.96 15.83 -12.37
N THR A 543 -33.63 15.88 -11.21
CA THR A 543 -32.97 16.14 -9.92
C THR A 543 -33.05 14.89 -9.06
N ALA A 544 -31.91 14.26 -8.81
CA ALA A 544 -31.79 13.16 -7.86
C ALA A 544 -31.99 13.69 -6.43
N SER A 545 -32.79 12.99 -5.64
CA SER A 545 -33.06 13.37 -4.25
C SER A 545 -31.97 12.80 -3.34
N ASP A 546 -31.56 13.59 -2.35
CA ASP A 546 -30.67 13.11 -1.28
C ASP A 546 -31.41 12.13 -0.37
N LYS A 547 -30.80 10.97 -0.14
CA LYS A 547 -31.34 9.86 0.67
C LYS A 547 -30.61 9.67 2.01
N ASN A 548 -29.66 10.54 2.33
CA ASN A 548 -28.97 10.57 3.64
C ASN A 548 -29.87 10.96 4.81
#